data_AF-A0A3D9HH79-F1
#
_entry.id   AF-A0A3D9HH79-F1
#
_cell.length_a   1.000
_cell.length_b   1.000
_cell.length_c   1.000
_cell.angle_alpha   90.00
_cell.angle_beta   90.00
_cell.angle_gamma   90.00
#
_symmetry.space_group_name_H-M   'P 1'
#
loop_
_entity.id
_entity.type
_entity.pdbx_description
1 polymer ?
#
loop_
_entity_poly.entity_id
_entity_poly.type
_entity_poly.pdbx_seq_one_letter_code
_entity_poly.pdbx_strand_id
1 'polypeptide(L)'
;MKNVLSHTKKGILMVAIMATVMGYANEMSLMNYERDLRATALTIANAKEGNLLSIKDGYGITLYKEIIKQTGTYNKGFDLTDLPDGDYFFEIDKDMEINTFPFTVTSGEVTFNKEMETTVFKPFVREENDLVYVTKLAPNKEPLSVKIYGIYNGIPELLYKETIEGIQNIERAFKLYEGEYKLVFASSNKEFIRYINK
;
A
#
# COMPACT_ATOMS: atom_id res chain seq x y z
N MET A 1 -13.37 -62.78 -0.25
CA MET A 1 -14.25 -61.93 -1.09
C MET A 1 -15.31 -61.35 -0.17
N LYS A 2 -15.55 -60.06 0.04
CA LYS A 2 -15.08 -58.76 -0.49
C LYS A 2 -15.06 -57.78 0.70
N ASN A 3 -14.10 -56.86 0.70
CA ASN A 3 -14.04 -55.71 1.60
C ASN A 3 -15.24 -54.77 1.42
N VAL A 4 -15.79 -54.25 2.52
CA VAL A 4 -16.44 -52.94 2.54
C VAL A 4 -16.06 -52.23 3.85
N LEU A 5 -14.93 -51.55 3.83
CA LEU A 5 -14.64 -50.46 4.76
C LEU A 5 -15.57 -49.30 4.37
N SER A 6 -16.69 -49.16 5.08
CA SER A 6 -17.63 -48.06 4.88
C SER A 6 -17.17 -46.80 5.63
N HIS A 7 -17.05 -45.70 4.88
CA HIS A 7 -17.09 -44.30 5.32
C HIS A 7 -16.21 -43.88 6.51
N THR A 8 -14.91 -43.62 6.28
CA THR A 8 -14.11 -42.75 7.19
C THR A 8 -12.89 -42.09 6.53
N LYS A 9 -12.93 -41.88 5.21
CA LYS A 9 -11.85 -41.18 4.48
C LYS A 9 -12.39 -40.11 3.55
N LYS A 10 -12.88 -38.99 4.10
CA LYS A 10 -12.91 -37.69 3.41
C LYS A 10 -12.69 -36.57 4.43
N GLY A 11 -11.41 -36.23 4.60
CA GLY A 11 -10.89 -34.92 4.99
C GLY A 11 -11.53 -34.22 6.19
N ILE A 12 -10.89 -34.36 7.35
CA ILE A 12 -10.86 -33.26 8.33
C ILE A 12 -10.23 -32.08 7.59
N LEU A 13 -11.06 -31.13 7.14
CA LEU A 13 -10.57 -29.87 6.59
C LEU A 13 -9.98 -29.09 7.77
N MET A 14 -8.67 -29.21 7.94
CA MET A 14 -7.87 -28.37 8.82
C MET A 14 -8.01 -26.92 8.34
N VAL A 15 -8.94 -26.18 8.95
CA VAL A 15 -8.92 -24.71 8.91
C VAL A 15 -7.97 -24.26 10.01
N ALA A 16 -6.67 -24.44 9.76
CA ALA A 16 -5.65 -23.73 10.49
C ALA A 16 -5.61 -22.32 9.91
N ILE A 17 -6.43 -21.41 10.45
CA ILE A 17 -6.18 -19.97 10.30
C ILE A 17 -4.83 -19.75 10.96
N MET A 18 -3.77 -19.65 10.15
CA MET A 18 -2.49 -19.20 10.64
C MET A 18 -2.70 -17.77 11.14
N ALA A 19 -2.83 -17.63 12.46
CA ALA A 19 -2.59 -16.38 13.15
C ALA A 19 -1.10 -16.08 13.08
N THR A 20 -0.58 -15.73 11.90
CA THR A 20 0.69 -15.02 11.83
C THR A 20 0.40 -13.59 12.28
N VAL A 21 0.54 -13.36 13.58
CA VAL A 21 0.73 -12.02 14.11
C VAL A 21 2.11 -11.59 13.61
N MET A 22 2.17 -11.05 12.40
CA MET A 22 3.36 -10.36 11.93
C MET A 22 3.36 -9.02 12.64
N GLY A 23 4.18 -8.91 13.69
CA GLY A 23 4.70 -7.61 14.06
C GLY A 23 5.39 -7.07 12.81
N TYR A 24 4.84 -6.00 12.24
CA TYR A 24 5.52 -5.26 11.19
C TYR A 24 6.83 -4.77 11.80
N ALA A 25 7.93 -5.46 11.49
CA ALA A 25 9.25 -4.91 11.72
C ALA A 25 9.35 -3.70 10.80
N ASN A 26 9.72 -2.56 11.37
CA ASN A 26 9.79 -1.32 10.62
C ASN A 26 10.87 -1.47 9.53
N GLU A 27 10.46 -1.56 8.25
CA GLU A 27 11.37 -1.87 7.13
C GLU A 27 12.29 -0.70 6.77
N MET A 28 12.06 0.46 7.35
CA MET A 28 12.84 1.66 7.17
C MET A 28 13.46 2.13 8.48
N SER A 29 14.71 2.60 8.41
CA SER A 29 15.39 3.26 9.51
C SER A 29 15.91 4.62 9.07
N LEU A 30 15.72 5.61 9.94
CA LEU A 30 16.19 6.98 9.80
C LEU A 30 17.14 7.26 10.96
N MET A 31 18.39 7.63 10.65
CA MET A 31 19.41 8.00 11.63
C MET A 31 20.06 9.33 11.24
N ASN A 32 20.19 10.20 12.24
CA ASN A 32 21.05 11.38 12.16
C ASN A 32 22.44 10.99 12.65
N TYR A 33 23.49 11.35 11.91
CA TYR A 33 24.86 11.20 12.37
C TYR A 33 25.31 12.47 13.10
N GLU A 34 25.78 12.35 14.34
CA GLU A 34 26.47 13.44 15.00
C GLU A 34 27.97 13.41 14.68
N ARG A 35 28.50 14.59 14.34
CA ARG A 35 29.86 14.96 13.89
C ARG A 35 30.02 15.01 12.37
N ASP A 36 29.90 16.24 11.88
CA ASP A 36 30.42 16.75 10.59
C ASP A 36 29.64 16.41 9.31
N LEU A 37 28.56 15.63 9.39
CA LEU A 37 27.66 15.39 8.28
C LEU A 37 26.24 15.77 8.71
N ARG A 38 25.73 16.91 8.23
CA ARG A 38 24.31 17.33 8.35
C ARG A 38 23.37 16.41 7.54
N ALA A 39 23.71 15.13 7.46
CA ALA A 39 23.07 14.17 6.58
C ALA A 39 22.21 13.20 7.41
N THR A 40 20.91 13.21 7.16
CA THR A 40 20.00 12.14 7.52
C THR A 40 20.26 10.95 6.60
N ALA A 41 20.56 9.78 7.18
CA ALA A 41 20.65 8.54 6.45
C ALA A 41 19.30 7.82 6.44
N LEU A 42 18.76 7.60 5.25
CA LEU A 42 17.60 6.77 4.97
C LEU A 42 18.05 5.36 4.57
N THR A 43 17.58 4.35 5.29
CA THR A 43 17.77 2.93 4.95
C THR A 43 16.42 2.27 4.73
N ILE A 44 16.23 1.58 3.60
CA ILE A 44 15.05 0.76 3.28
C ILE A 44 15.53 -0.68 3.09
N ALA A 45 15.16 -1.60 3.97
CA ALA A 45 15.68 -2.97 3.97
C ALA A 45 15.22 -3.78 2.74
N ASN A 46 13.94 -3.64 2.36
CA ASN A 46 13.27 -4.42 1.32
C ASN A 46 12.79 -3.54 0.16
N ALA A 47 13.67 -2.68 -0.36
CA ALA A 47 13.34 -1.93 -1.57
C ALA A 47 13.25 -2.88 -2.78
N LYS A 48 12.40 -2.54 -3.74
CA LYS A 48 12.34 -3.18 -5.05
C LYS A 48 12.65 -2.16 -6.12
N GLU A 49 13.22 -2.63 -7.22
CA GLU A 49 13.32 -1.82 -8.43
C GLU A 49 11.91 -1.35 -8.85
N GLY A 50 11.77 -0.05 -9.09
CA GLY A 50 10.49 0.56 -9.45
C GLY A 50 9.76 1.25 -8.28
N ASN A 51 10.10 0.95 -7.02
CA ASN A 51 9.56 1.69 -5.88
C ASN A 51 9.88 3.19 -6.02
N LEU A 52 8.93 4.05 -5.67
CA LEU A 52 9.08 5.50 -5.74
C LEU A 52 9.32 6.07 -4.33
N LEU A 53 10.47 6.68 -4.13
CA LEU A 53 10.82 7.46 -2.94
C LEU A 53 10.49 8.93 -3.20
N SER A 54 9.79 9.59 -2.27
CA SER A 54 9.51 11.03 -2.32
C SER A 54 9.75 11.70 -0.97
N ILE A 55 10.08 13.00 -0.99
CA ILE A 55 9.98 13.91 0.16
C ILE A 55 8.92 14.93 -0.14
N LYS A 56 7.99 15.12 0.78
CA LYS A 56 6.87 16.07 0.65
C LYS A 56 6.80 16.98 1.87
N ASP A 57 6.29 18.19 1.68
CA ASP A 57 5.93 19.09 2.78
C ASP A 57 4.59 18.69 3.43
N GLY A 58 4.21 19.37 4.52
CA GLY A 58 2.97 19.14 5.25
C GLY A 58 1.69 19.39 4.45
N TYR A 59 1.79 20.07 3.29
CA TYR A 59 0.68 20.27 2.34
C TYR A 59 0.66 19.21 1.24
N GLY A 60 1.62 18.27 1.23
CA GLY A 60 1.76 17.21 0.24
C GLY A 60 2.48 17.60 -1.04
N ILE A 61 3.08 18.80 -1.10
CA ILE A 61 3.86 19.25 -2.25
C ILE A 61 5.16 18.45 -2.30
N THR A 62 5.46 17.89 -3.47
CA THR A 62 6.66 17.07 -3.67
C THR A 62 7.90 17.94 -3.86
N LEU A 63 8.84 17.82 -2.93
CA LEU A 63 10.13 18.52 -2.94
C LEU A 63 11.22 17.67 -3.59
N TYR A 64 11.11 16.35 -3.45
CA TYR A 64 12.04 15.38 -4.00
C TYR A 64 11.29 14.13 -4.47
N LYS A 65 11.77 13.51 -5.55
CA LYS A 65 11.28 12.20 -6.01
C LYS A 65 12.36 11.40 -6.72
N GLU A 66 12.36 10.09 -6.53
CA GLU A 66 13.29 9.16 -7.17
C GLU A 66 12.67 7.78 -7.34
N ILE A 67 12.85 7.18 -8.51
CA ILE A 67 12.55 5.77 -8.73
C ILE A 67 13.77 4.95 -8.32
N ILE A 68 13.61 4.07 -7.33
CA ILE A 68 14.65 3.17 -6.86
C ILE A 68 14.99 2.17 -7.99
N LYS A 69 16.28 2.02 -8.29
CA LYS A 69 16.80 1.20 -9.40
C LYS A 69 17.40 -0.14 -8.96
N GLN A 70 17.25 -0.50 -7.68
CA GLN A 70 17.82 -1.72 -7.12
C GLN A 70 16.80 -2.43 -6.22
N THR A 71 16.97 -3.75 -6.10
CA THR A 71 16.22 -4.58 -5.16
C THR A 71 17.10 -4.94 -3.96
N GLY A 72 16.50 -5.05 -2.78
CA GLY A 72 17.18 -5.31 -1.50
C GLY A 72 17.36 -4.04 -0.70
N THR A 73 18.47 -3.94 0.05
CA THR A 73 18.71 -2.79 0.91
C THR A 73 19.08 -1.56 0.09
N TYR A 74 18.33 -0.48 0.26
CA TYR A 74 18.58 0.82 -0.33
C TYR A 74 19.01 1.81 0.75
N ASN A 75 20.10 2.54 0.49
CA ASN A 75 20.64 3.55 1.41
C ASN A 75 20.77 4.88 0.67
N LYS A 76 20.34 5.97 1.30
CA LYS A 76 20.51 7.31 0.76
C LYS A 76 20.69 8.34 1.86
N GLY A 77 21.64 9.26 1.67
CA GLY A 77 21.81 10.43 2.52
C GLY A 77 21.01 11.62 2.01
N PHE A 78 20.44 12.40 2.91
CA PHE A 78 19.77 13.67 2.64
C PHE A 78 20.29 14.72 3.60
N ASP A 79 20.67 15.90 3.10
CA ASP A 79 20.78 17.07 3.95
C ASP A 79 19.39 17.72 4.04
N LEU A 80 18.74 17.53 5.17
CA LEU A 80 17.40 18.07 5.44
C LEU A 80 17.46 19.38 6.23
N THR A 81 18.66 19.83 6.64
CA THR A 81 18.84 20.99 7.51
C THR A 81 18.59 22.32 6.81
N ASP A 82 18.67 22.33 5.47
CA ASP A 82 18.36 23.48 4.62
C ASP A 82 16.86 23.65 4.33
N LEU A 83 16.01 22.70 4.78
CA LEU A 83 14.56 22.86 4.67
C LEU A 83 14.07 23.93 5.65
N PRO A 84 13.12 24.80 5.25
CA PRO A 84 12.48 25.72 6.17
C PRO A 84 11.79 25.01 7.33
N ASP A 85 11.59 25.74 8.44
CA ASP A 85 10.81 25.25 9.57
C ASP A 85 9.42 24.79 9.11
N GLY A 86 9.03 23.57 9.50
CA GLY A 86 7.77 22.98 9.08
C GLY A 86 7.74 21.46 9.19
N ASP A 87 6.59 20.91 8.85
CA ASP A 87 6.34 19.47 8.81
C ASP A 87 6.56 18.91 7.41
N TYR A 88 7.15 17.72 7.36
CA TYR A 88 7.50 17.02 6.14
C TYR A 88 7.30 15.52 6.32
N PHE A 89 7.38 14.77 5.23
CA PHE A 89 7.40 13.32 5.30
C PHE A 89 8.14 12.71 4.12
N PHE A 90 8.82 11.59 4.40
CA PHE A 90 9.19 10.65 3.36
C PHE A 90 7.98 9.79 2.99
N GLU A 91 7.79 9.53 1.70
CA GLU A 91 6.80 8.58 1.19
C GLU A 91 7.51 7.54 0.32
N ILE A 92 7.30 6.26 0.63
CA ILE A 92 7.71 5.14 -0.23
C ILE A 92 6.46 4.53 -0.83
N ASP A 93 6.28 4.74 -2.12
CA ASP A 93 5.21 4.15 -2.89
C ASP A 93 5.71 2.82 -3.51
N LYS A 94 5.27 1.69 -2.94
CA LYS A 94 5.59 0.32 -3.36
C LYS A 94 4.44 -0.28 -4.16
N ASP A 95 4.62 -1.49 -4.68
CA ASP A 95 3.58 -2.20 -5.45
C ASP A 95 2.26 -2.38 -4.69
N MET A 96 2.32 -2.74 -3.41
CA MET A 96 1.16 -3.15 -2.60
C MET A 96 0.83 -2.22 -1.44
N GLU A 97 1.71 -1.29 -1.11
CA GLU A 97 1.57 -0.41 0.05
C GLU A 97 2.28 0.91 -0.16
N ILE A 98 1.91 1.90 0.64
CA ILE A 98 2.57 3.18 0.73
C ILE A 98 2.95 3.39 2.19
N ASN A 99 4.23 3.60 2.46
CA ASN A 99 4.72 3.90 3.80
C ASN A 99 5.03 5.41 3.89
N THR A 100 4.64 6.04 5.00
CA THR A 100 4.85 7.47 5.27
C THR A 100 5.61 7.64 6.57
N PHE A 101 6.71 8.40 6.53
CA PHE A 101 7.60 8.64 7.65
C PHE A 101 7.71 10.15 7.91
N PRO A 102 6.93 10.68 8.86
CA PRO A 102 6.89 12.10 9.15
C PRO A 102 8.12 12.58 9.93
N PHE A 103 8.54 13.80 9.63
CA PHE A 103 9.58 14.50 10.35
C PHE A 103 9.30 16.00 10.37
N THR A 104 9.85 16.70 11.35
CA THR A 104 9.70 18.15 11.51
C THR A 104 11.08 18.78 11.46
N VAL A 105 11.19 19.94 10.81
CA VAL A 105 12.39 20.78 10.84
C VAL A 105 12.10 22.00 11.71
N THR A 106 12.98 22.30 12.66
CA THR A 106 12.87 23.48 13.53
C THR A 106 14.25 24.08 13.75
N SER A 107 14.48 25.30 13.29
CA SER A 107 15.77 25.99 13.35
C SER A 107 16.94 25.15 12.78
N GLY A 108 16.67 24.41 11.70
CA GLY A 108 17.63 23.50 11.04
C GLY A 108 17.83 22.15 11.76
N GLU A 109 17.14 21.89 12.86
CA GLU A 109 17.14 20.61 13.55
C GLU A 109 16.03 19.69 13.02
N VAL A 110 16.36 18.43 12.74
CA VAL A 110 15.45 17.43 12.15
C VAL A 110 15.01 16.43 13.21
N THR A 111 13.70 16.37 13.46
CA THR A 111 13.09 15.44 14.42
C THR A 111 12.18 14.44 13.71
N PHE A 112 12.45 13.13 13.86
CA PHE A 112 11.62 12.06 13.30
C PHE A 112 10.47 11.67 14.22
N ASN A 113 9.26 11.67 13.69
CA ASN A 113 8.06 11.40 14.45
C ASN A 113 7.62 9.94 14.27
N LYS A 114 8.41 9.00 14.79
CA LYS A 114 8.25 7.55 14.56
C LYS A 114 6.88 6.99 14.92
N GLU A 115 6.26 7.52 15.98
CA GLU A 115 4.92 7.11 16.42
C GLU A 115 3.80 7.51 15.44
N MET A 116 4.09 8.42 14.51
CA MET A 116 3.16 8.90 13.47
C MET A 116 3.40 8.23 12.11
N GLU A 117 4.30 7.23 12.04
CA GLU A 117 4.51 6.46 10.82
C GLU A 117 3.24 5.71 10.43
N THR A 118 2.93 5.70 9.14
CA THR A 118 1.72 5.04 8.64
C THR A 118 2.04 4.15 7.44
N THR A 119 1.26 3.07 7.32
CA THR A 119 1.28 2.20 6.14
C THR A 119 -0.14 2.10 5.59
N VAL A 120 -0.30 2.42 4.31
CA VAL A 120 -1.56 2.29 3.58
C VAL A 120 -1.42 1.17 2.57
N PHE A 121 -2.12 0.06 2.78
CA PHE A 121 -2.19 -1.02 1.81
C PHE A 121 -3.10 -0.64 0.64
N LYS A 122 -2.59 -0.85 -0.58
CA LYS A 122 -3.33 -0.60 -1.81
C LYS A 122 -4.37 -1.72 -2.04
N PRO A 123 -5.52 -1.39 -2.65
CA PRO A 123 -6.42 -2.41 -3.19
C PRO A 123 -5.71 -3.23 -4.27
N PHE A 124 -5.81 -4.55 -4.16
CA PHE A 124 -5.31 -5.49 -5.16
C PHE A 124 -6.47 -6.07 -5.96
N VAL A 125 -6.31 -6.14 -7.28
CA VAL A 125 -7.31 -6.65 -8.22
C VAL A 125 -6.78 -7.93 -8.86
N ARG A 126 -7.55 -9.01 -8.77
CA ARG A 126 -7.28 -10.28 -9.46
C ARG A 126 -8.44 -10.65 -10.37
N GLU A 127 -8.12 -11.01 -11.60
CA GLU A 127 -9.10 -11.43 -12.60
C GLU A 127 -9.04 -12.96 -12.76
N GLU A 128 -10.19 -13.60 -12.77
CA GLU A 128 -10.29 -15.05 -12.94
C GLU A 128 -11.65 -15.36 -13.60
N ASN A 129 -11.62 -15.91 -14.82
CA ASN A 129 -12.82 -16.12 -15.65
C ASN A 129 -13.64 -14.82 -15.80
N ASP A 130 -14.93 -14.85 -15.47
CA ASP A 130 -15.85 -13.71 -15.46
C ASP A 130 -15.87 -12.95 -14.11
N LEU A 131 -14.99 -13.31 -13.18
CA LEU A 131 -14.90 -12.70 -11.85
C LEU A 131 -13.72 -11.74 -11.75
N VAL A 132 -13.93 -10.68 -10.97
CA VAL A 132 -12.93 -9.70 -10.58
C VAL A 132 -12.95 -9.61 -9.07
N TYR A 133 -11.89 -10.07 -8.45
CA TYR A 133 -11.69 -10.04 -7.01
C TYR A 133 -10.95 -8.76 -6.62
N VAL A 134 -11.44 -8.10 -5.60
CA VAL A 134 -10.80 -6.94 -4.97
C VAL A 134 -10.50 -7.29 -3.53
N THR A 135 -9.23 -7.19 -3.14
CA THR A 135 -8.80 -7.37 -1.76
C THR A 135 -8.07 -6.13 -1.26
N LYS A 136 -8.30 -5.76 0.00
CA LYS A 136 -7.54 -4.71 0.70
C LYS A 136 -7.42 -5.05 2.17
N LEU A 137 -6.21 -4.98 2.69
CA LEU A 137 -5.97 -4.93 4.12
C LEU A 137 -6.20 -3.49 4.62
N ALA A 138 -6.99 -3.35 5.67
CA ALA A 138 -7.34 -2.09 6.32
C ALA A 138 -7.16 -2.24 7.83
N PRO A 139 -5.90 -2.23 8.35
CA PRO A 139 -5.61 -2.53 9.75
C PRO A 139 -6.38 -1.64 10.73
N ASN A 140 -6.59 -0.38 10.34
CA ASN A 140 -7.30 0.63 11.13
C ASN A 140 -8.77 0.73 10.74
N LYS A 141 -9.28 -0.26 10.00
CA LYS A 141 -10.65 -0.33 9.45
C LYS A 141 -10.99 0.90 8.61
N GLU A 142 -10.00 1.47 7.93
CA GLU A 142 -10.21 2.60 7.05
C GLU A 142 -11.18 2.25 5.91
N PRO A 143 -12.05 3.18 5.50
CA PRO A 143 -13.05 2.90 4.49
C PRO A 143 -12.40 2.67 3.11
N LEU A 144 -13.03 1.81 2.31
CA LEU A 144 -12.73 1.63 0.89
C LEU A 144 -13.97 2.00 0.08
N SER A 145 -13.90 3.09 -0.68
CA SER A 145 -14.88 3.36 -1.73
C SER A 145 -14.46 2.64 -3.01
N VAL A 146 -15.41 1.96 -3.65
CA VAL A 146 -15.24 1.28 -4.94
C VAL A 146 -16.22 1.90 -5.92
N LYS A 147 -15.74 2.24 -7.11
CA LYS A 147 -16.56 2.60 -8.27
C LYS A 147 -16.11 1.79 -9.47
N ILE A 148 -17.06 1.23 -10.20
CA ILE A 148 -16.80 0.48 -11.44
C ILE A 148 -17.49 1.21 -12.57
N TYR A 149 -16.72 1.56 -13.59
CA TYR A 149 -17.21 2.17 -14.81
C TYR A 149 -17.03 1.20 -15.97
N GLY A 150 -18.07 1.05 -16.81
CA GLY A 150 -17.94 0.44 -18.13
C GLY A 150 -17.49 1.51 -19.14
N ILE A 151 -16.64 1.14 -20.09
CA ILE A 151 -16.15 2.06 -21.12
C ILE A 151 -16.85 1.72 -22.43
N TYR A 152 -17.70 2.63 -22.90
CA TYR A 152 -18.44 2.48 -24.15
C TYR A 152 -18.03 3.58 -25.10
N ASN A 153 -17.44 3.22 -26.25
CA ASN A 153 -16.90 4.18 -27.22
C ASN A 153 -15.93 5.21 -26.58
N GLY A 154 -15.12 4.76 -25.61
CA GLY A 154 -14.19 5.60 -24.86
C GLY A 154 -14.81 6.47 -23.76
N ILE A 155 -16.12 6.37 -23.53
CA ILE A 155 -16.83 7.16 -22.51
C ILE A 155 -17.09 6.27 -21.28
N PRO A 156 -16.61 6.66 -20.08
CA PRO A 156 -16.86 5.91 -18.86
C PRO A 156 -18.29 6.15 -18.33
N GLU A 157 -19.06 5.08 -18.16
CA GLU A 157 -20.38 5.08 -17.55
C GLU A 157 -20.33 4.36 -16.19
N LEU A 158 -20.84 4.99 -15.13
CA LEU A 158 -20.82 4.40 -13.79
C LEU A 158 -21.82 3.23 -13.71
N LEU A 159 -21.31 2.01 -13.52
CA LEU A 159 -22.12 0.81 -13.40
C LEU A 159 -22.35 0.40 -11.94
N TYR A 160 -21.39 0.67 -11.06
CA TYR A 160 -21.46 0.26 -9.67
C TYR A 160 -20.72 1.23 -8.74
N LYS A 161 -21.23 1.39 -7.52
CA LYS A 161 -20.59 2.14 -6.44
C LYS A 161 -20.92 1.52 -5.09
N GLU A 162 -19.91 1.34 -4.25
CA GLU A 162 -20.06 1.02 -2.83
C GLU A 162 -19.03 1.75 -1.97
N THR A 163 -19.30 1.81 -0.67
CA THR A 163 -18.30 2.18 0.35
C THR A 163 -18.35 1.12 1.44
N ILE A 164 -17.19 0.57 1.77
CA ILE A 164 -17.01 -0.52 2.73
C ILE A 164 -16.28 0.07 3.94
N GLU A 165 -16.85 -0.08 5.13
CA GLU A 165 -16.33 0.56 6.36
C GLU A 165 -16.29 -0.44 7.51
N GLY A 166 -15.41 -0.24 8.49
CA GLY A 166 -15.39 -1.04 9.72
C GLY A 166 -14.83 -2.46 9.58
N ILE A 167 -14.33 -2.84 8.39
CA ILE A 167 -13.79 -4.17 8.08
C ILE A 167 -12.27 -4.10 7.91
N GLN A 168 -11.55 -5.02 8.55
CA GLN A 168 -10.10 -5.07 8.47
C GLN A 168 -9.59 -5.77 7.21
N ASN A 169 -10.20 -6.89 6.82
CA ASN A 169 -9.87 -7.62 5.60
C ASN A 169 -11.02 -7.45 4.62
N ILE A 170 -10.88 -6.51 3.69
CA ILE A 170 -11.90 -6.22 2.71
C ILE A 170 -11.72 -7.16 1.52
N GLU A 171 -12.77 -7.92 1.23
CA GLU A 171 -12.84 -8.85 0.11
C GLU A 171 -14.15 -8.64 -0.66
N ARG A 172 -14.06 -8.46 -1.97
CA ARG A 172 -15.20 -8.32 -2.87
C ARG A 172 -14.98 -9.12 -4.14
N ALA A 173 -16.05 -9.65 -4.70
CA ALA A 173 -16.05 -10.32 -5.99
C ALA A 173 -17.14 -9.69 -6.87
N PHE A 174 -16.76 -9.25 -8.05
CA PHE A 174 -17.65 -8.68 -9.05
C PHE A 174 -17.69 -9.60 -10.26
N LYS A 175 -18.88 -9.93 -10.74
CA LYS A 175 -19.06 -10.62 -12.01
C LYS A 175 -19.15 -9.56 -13.11
N LEU A 176 -18.14 -9.51 -13.97
CA LEU A 176 -18.05 -8.58 -15.10
C LEU A 176 -18.00 -9.41 -16.39
N TYR A 177 -18.82 -9.02 -17.36
CA TYR A 177 -18.88 -9.66 -18.68
C TYR A 177 -17.82 -9.07 -19.61
N GLU A 178 -17.77 -9.55 -20.84
CA GLU A 178 -16.85 -9.06 -21.87
C GLU A 178 -16.97 -7.54 -22.03
N GLY A 179 -15.83 -6.85 -22.03
CA GLY A 179 -15.77 -5.40 -22.17
C GLY A 179 -14.65 -4.71 -21.41
N GLU A 180 -14.56 -3.39 -21.61
CA GLU A 180 -13.55 -2.53 -21.00
C GLU A 180 -14.10 -1.86 -19.74
N TYR A 181 -13.33 -1.91 -18.64
CA TYR A 181 -13.73 -1.30 -17.37
C TYR A 181 -12.64 -0.46 -16.74
N LYS A 182 -13.08 0.60 -16.05
CA LYS A 182 -12.26 1.40 -15.14
C LYS A 182 -12.76 1.20 -13.72
N LEU A 183 -11.92 0.62 -12.86
CA LEU A 183 -12.16 0.50 -11.43
C LEU A 183 -11.44 1.65 -10.72
N VAL A 184 -12.17 2.38 -9.88
CA VAL A 184 -11.64 3.46 -9.06
C VAL A 184 -11.86 3.13 -7.60
N PHE A 185 -10.77 3.10 -6.86
CA PHE A 185 -10.77 2.84 -5.43
C PHE A 185 -10.31 4.10 -4.69
N ALA A 186 -10.99 4.48 -3.62
CA ALA A 186 -10.54 5.56 -2.76
C ALA A 186 -10.44 5.08 -1.31
N SER A 187 -9.28 5.31 -0.69
CA SER A 187 -9.02 4.98 0.71
C SER A 187 -7.86 5.81 1.25
N SER A 188 -7.91 6.21 2.53
CA SER A 188 -6.86 7.00 3.19
C SER A 188 -6.40 8.23 2.38
N ASN A 189 -7.36 9.00 1.84
CA ASN A 189 -7.14 10.18 0.99
C ASN A 189 -6.33 9.92 -0.30
N LYS A 190 -6.25 8.66 -0.74
CA LYS A 190 -5.59 8.25 -1.98
C LYS A 190 -6.60 7.60 -2.92
N GLU A 191 -6.40 7.82 -4.22
CA GLU A 191 -7.15 7.19 -5.29
C GLU A 191 -6.26 6.19 -6.04
N PHE A 192 -6.79 4.99 -6.28
CA PHE A 192 -6.14 3.93 -7.04
C PHE A 192 -7.03 3.56 -8.22
N ILE A 193 -6.46 3.56 -9.42
CA ILE A 193 -7.20 3.27 -10.66
C ILE A 193 -6.65 2.00 -11.27
N ARG A 194 -7.55 1.10 -11.67
CA ARG A 194 -7.22 -0.10 -12.45
C ARG A 194 -8.09 -0.15 -13.70
N TYR A 195 -7.45 -0.35 -14.84
CA TYR A 195 -8.14 -0.68 -16.09
C TYR A 195 -8.06 -2.18 -16.30
N ILE A 196 -9.17 -2.78 -16.73
CA ILE A 196 -9.28 -4.19 -17.06
C ILE A 196 -10.03 -4.36 -18.39
N ASN A 197 -9.72 -5.42 -19.11
CA ASN A 197 -10.40 -5.82 -20.34
C ASN A 197 -10.77 -7.29 -20.19
N LYS A 198 -12.07 -7.59 -20.22
CA LYS A 198 -12.64 -8.92 -19.94
C LYS A 198 -13.02 -9.62 -21.22
#